data_AF-Q23PV5-F1
#
_entry.id   AF-Q23PV5-F1
#
_cell.length_a   1.000
_cell.length_b   1.000
_cell.length_c   1.000
_cell.angle_alpha   90.00
_cell.angle_beta   90.00
_cell.angle_gamma   90.00
#
_symmetry.space_group_name_H-M   'P 1'
#
loop_
_entity.id
_entity.type
_entity.pdbx_description
1 polymer ?
#
loop_
_entity_poly.entity_id
_entity_poly.type
_entity_poly.pdbx_seq_one_letter_code
_entity_poly.pdbx_strand_id
1 'polypeptide(L)'
;MNVKNKIKLKQNKIKKIYKQNKLTHTYTQMGVYSKGEFKVMGYELKKEYCIWLGYMHILAVAGLIYWLLQEKELFTKSLYMFLIFHLMGGLGITAGSHRLWAHRSYTAKTPYRILVMLFNSMAFQGSIFHWSRDHRLHHKFSDTDIDPHSMNKGFFFAHVGWLLVKKSPELKKEGEKLNIQDLKDDPVVMFQKKHYFLISTLVCFVIPTVIMQYTIGGGFIYNFLMSCFRYVFMLHTTWCVNSVCHMFGSRPYNESILPTENLFVSIIALGEGWHNWHHEYPRDWRAAENKWTKINFTSGFIKFFEFLGQCDTNGIKKNES
;
A
#
# COMPACT_ATOMS: atom_id res chain seq x y z
N MET A 1 -40.82 26.96 3.04
CA MET A 1 -40.09 26.19 4.06
C MET A 1 -38.68 26.76 4.22
N ASN A 2 -38.38 27.36 5.39
CA ASN A 2 -37.18 28.16 5.62
C ASN A 2 -35.87 27.33 5.54
N VAL A 3 -34.77 27.88 5.05
CA VAL A 3 -33.50 27.18 4.73
C VAL A 3 -32.95 26.40 5.93
N LYS A 4 -33.07 26.95 7.14
CA LYS A 4 -32.70 26.27 8.40
C LYS A 4 -33.48 24.96 8.63
N ASN A 5 -34.74 24.88 8.21
CA ASN A 5 -35.53 23.65 8.34
C ASN A 5 -35.12 22.58 7.33
N LYS A 6 -34.70 22.96 6.11
CA LYS A 6 -34.15 22.02 5.12
C LYS A 6 -32.82 21.42 5.60
N ILE A 7 -31.95 22.22 6.21
CA ILE A 7 -30.66 21.77 6.76
C ILE A 7 -30.89 20.82 7.95
N LYS A 8 -31.80 21.17 8.87
CA LYS A 8 -32.12 20.33 10.04
C LYS A 8 -32.73 18.98 9.63
N LEU A 9 -33.57 18.96 8.60
CA LEU A 9 -34.11 17.72 8.03
C LEU A 9 -33.05 16.87 7.34
N LYS A 10 -32.11 17.49 6.60
CA LYS A 10 -30.99 16.78 5.96
C LYS A 10 -30.06 16.17 7.02
N GLN A 11 -29.74 16.91 8.08
CA GLN A 11 -28.94 16.42 9.22
C GLN A 11 -29.64 15.31 10.01
N ASN A 12 -30.96 15.41 10.23
CA ASN A 12 -31.73 14.35 10.88
C ASN A 12 -31.83 13.09 10.02
N LYS A 13 -31.94 13.24 8.69
CA LYS A 13 -31.92 12.11 7.75
C LYS A 13 -30.55 11.41 7.75
N ILE A 14 -29.46 12.18 7.77
CA ILE A 14 -28.09 11.66 7.89
C ILE A 14 -27.89 10.97 9.24
N LYS A 15 -28.30 11.56 10.37
CA LYS A 15 -28.25 10.91 11.69
C LYS A 15 -29.07 9.63 11.75
N LYS A 16 -30.22 9.57 11.07
CA LYS A 16 -31.07 8.38 11.00
C LYS A 16 -30.40 7.28 10.17
N ILE A 17 -29.81 7.62 9.01
CA ILE A 17 -28.99 6.69 8.21
C ILE A 17 -27.79 6.19 9.01
N TYR A 18 -27.10 7.07 9.73
CA TYR A 18 -25.94 6.71 10.57
C TYR A 18 -26.34 5.80 11.73
N LYS A 19 -27.51 6.05 12.35
CA LYS A 19 -28.05 5.22 13.45
C LYS A 19 -28.61 3.88 12.95
N GLN A 20 -29.17 3.85 11.75
CA GLN A 20 -29.70 2.64 11.10
C GLN A 20 -28.55 1.73 10.63
N ASN A 21 -27.48 2.29 10.07
CA ASN A 21 -26.25 1.56 9.74
C ASN A 21 -25.51 1.03 10.99
N LYS A 22 -25.65 1.69 12.14
CA LYS A 22 -25.08 1.22 13.41
C LYS A 22 -25.86 0.06 14.05
N LEU A 23 -27.10 -0.18 13.64
CA LEU A 23 -28.00 -1.19 14.22
C LEU A 23 -28.16 -2.45 13.37
N THR A 24 -27.69 -2.48 12.11
CA THR A 24 -27.76 -3.66 11.22
C THR A 24 -26.48 -4.48 11.13
N HIS A 25 -25.40 -4.11 11.83
CA HIS A 25 -24.26 -5.01 12.05
C HIS A 25 -24.41 -5.74 13.38
N THR A 26 -25.41 -6.62 13.44
CA THR A 26 -25.44 -7.70 14.43
C THR A 26 -24.26 -8.64 14.11
N TYR A 27 -23.22 -8.56 14.95
CA TYR A 27 -22.05 -9.44 14.98
C TYR A 27 -22.43 -10.85 15.42
N THR A 28 -23.32 -11.52 14.69
CA THR A 28 -23.87 -12.82 15.08
C THR A 28 -23.82 -13.77 13.90
N GLN A 29 -22.60 -14.15 13.50
CA GLN A 29 -22.26 -15.49 13.02
C GLN A 29 -20.73 -15.58 12.86
N MET A 30 -20.06 -16.06 13.91
CA MET A 30 -18.73 -16.65 13.76
C MET A 30 -18.88 -17.89 12.88
N GLY A 31 -18.34 -17.84 11.65
CA GLY A 31 -18.07 -19.02 10.82
C GLY A 31 -19.28 -19.88 10.43
N VAL A 32 -19.88 -19.67 9.25
CA VAL A 32 -20.78 -20.69 8.68
C VAL A 32 -19.98 -21.54 7.69
N TYR A 33 -19.85 -22.84 7.98
CA TYR A 33 -19.47 -23.83 6.98
C TYR A 33 -20.70 -24.11 6.10
N SER A 34 -20.62 -23.73 4.82
CA SER A 34 -21.67 -24.06 3.84
C SER A 34 -20.99 -24.47 2.54
N LYS A 35 -21.38 -25.63 1.99
CA LYS A 35 -20.90 -26.15 0.70
C LYS A 35 -19.36 -26.25 0.58
N GLY A 36 -18.66 -26.65 1.64
CA GLY A 36 -17.20 -26.82 1.64
C GLY A 36 -16.39 -25.52 1.76
N GLU A 37 -17.05 -24.37 1.89
CA GLU A 37 -16.41 -23.06 2.05
C GLU A 37 -16.58 -22.53 3.48
N PHE A 38 -15.47 -22.09 4.08
CA PHE A 38 -15.48 -21.43 5.39
C PHE A 38 -15.67 -19.93 5.19
N LYS A 39 -16.80 -19.39 5.68
CA LYS A 39 -17.12 -17.97 5.60
C LYS A 39 -17.04 -17.29 6.96
N VAL A 40 -16.26 -16.21 7.07
CA VAL A 40 -16.17 -15.39 8.28
C VAL A 40 -16.89 -14.07 8.01
N MET A 41 -17.95 -13.76 8.75
CA MET A 41 -18.76 -12.55 8.55
C MET A 41 -19.24 -12.37 7.09
N GLY A 42 -19.61 -13.46 6.42
CA GLY A 42 -20.07 -13.46 5.01
C GLY A 42 -18.94 -13.43 3.97
N TYR A 43 -17.68 -13.30 4.37
CA TYR A 43 -16.53 -13.32 3.48
C TYR A 43 -15.95 -14.72 3.32
N GLU A 44 -15.61 -15.09 2.09
CA GLU A 44 -14.85 -16.30 1.80
C GLU A 44 -13.34 -16.03 1.96
N LEU A 45 -12.64 -16.87 2.72
CA LEU A 45 -11.21 -16.69 2.96
C LEU A 45 -10.34 -17.11 1.76
N LYS A 46 -9.23 -16.39 1.57
CA LYS A 46 -8.09 -16.80 0.76
C LYS A 46 -7.11 -17.56 1.65
N LYS A 47 -7.28 -18.88 1.76
CA LYS A 47 -6.53 -19.72 2.70
C LYS A 47 -5.01 -19.56 2.55
N GLU A 48 -4.54 -19.48 1.32
CA GLU A 48 -3.12 -19.35 0.98
C GLU A 48 -2.54 -18.04 1.54
N TYR A 49 -3.29 -16.94 1.43
CA TYR A 49 -2.88 -15.64 1.97
C TYR A 49 -2.92 -15.63 3.49
N CYS A 50 -3.95 -16.24 4.10
CA CYS A 50 -4.03 -16.38 5.56
C CYS A 50 -2.83 -17.14 6.12
N ILE A 51 -2.47 -18.28 5.50
CA ILE A 51 -1.34 -19.10 5.92
C ILE A 51 -0.02 -18.36 5.71
N TRP A 52 0.20 -17.80 4.51
CA TRP A 52 1.42 -17.06 4.19
C TRP A 52 1.65 -15.88 5.13
N LEU A 53 0.64 -15.01 5.28
CA LEU A 53 0.75 -13.85 6.16
C LEU A 53 0.93 -14.29 7.61
N GLY A 54 0.12 -15.24 8.10
CA GLY A 54 0.26 -15.75 9.47
C GLY A 54 1.68 -16.27 9.75
N TYR A 55 2.22 -17.09 8.85
CA TYR A 55 3.57 -17.63 8.98
C TYR A 55 4.65 -16.54 8.93
N MET A 56 4.55 -15.59 8.00
CA MET A 56 5.50 -14.48 7.89
C MET A 56 5.48 -13.57 9.12
N HIS A 57 4.32 -13.34 9.74
CA HIS A 57 4.24 -12.57 10.98
C HIS A 57 4.90 -13.31 12.16
N ILE A 58 4.74 -14.63 12.25
CA ILE A 58 5.44 -15.44 13.26
C ILE A 58 6.96 -15.33 13.08
N LEU A 59 7.46 -15.50 11.85
CA LEU A 59 8.89 -15.35 11.56
C LEU A 59 9.40 -13.92 11.82
N ALA A 60 8.60 -12.91 11.51
CA ALA A 60 8.94 -11.52 11.78
C ALA A 60 9.06 -11.23 13.29
N VAL A 61 8.14 -11.76 14.11
CA VAL A 61 8.21 -11.64 15.57
C VAL A 61 9.44 -12.37 16.11
N ALA A 62 9.72 -13.58 15.63
CA ALA A 62 10.94 -14.31 15.99
C ALA A 62 12.21 -13.51 15.60
N GLY A 63 12.23 -12.92 14.40
CA GLY A 63 13.32 -12.06 13.95
C GLY A 63 13.50 -10.81 14.80
N LEU A 64 12.42 -10.13 15.17
CA LEU A 64 12.45 -8.98 16.07
C LEU A 64 13.02 -9.35 17.44
N ILE A 65 12.52 -10.44 18.05
CA ILE A 65 13.02 -10.92 19.34
C ILE A 65 14.51 -11.25 19.23
N TYR A 66 14.90 -12.00 18.20
CA TYR A 66 16.30 -12.41 18.04
C TYR A 66 17.22 -11.20 17.80
N TRP A 67 16.75 -10.20 17.06
CA TRP A 67 17.47 -8.94 16.86
C TRP A 67 17.68 -8.16 18.15
N LEU A 68 16.64 -8.01 18.97
CA LEU A 68 16.70 -7.29 20.25
C LEU A 68 17.63 -7.97 21.27
N LEU A 69 17.90 -9.26 21.10
CA LEU A 69 18.83 -10.03 21.93
C LEU A 69 20.28 -10.03 21.43
N GLN A 70 20.57 -9.45 20.27
CA GLN A 70 21.93 -9.37 19.77
C GLN A 70 22.77 -8.36 20.54
N GLU A 71 24.09 -8.59 20.56
CA GLU A 71 25.06 -7.60 21.00
C GLU A 71 24.97 -6.30 20.20
N LYS A 72 25.39 -5.20 20.83
CA LYS A 72 25.24 -3.83 20.30
C LYS A 72 25.78 -3.67 18.88
N GLU A 73 26.90 -4.31 18.55
CA GLU A 73 27.52 -4.20 17.23
C GLU A 73 26.63 -4.82 16.14
N LEU A 74 26.26 -6.09 16.28
CA LEU A 74 25.41 -6.78 15.32
C LEU A 74 24.01 -6.15 15.27
N PHE A 75 23.44 -5.77 16.41
CA PHE A 75 22.18 -5.03 16.46
C PHE A 75 22.21 -3.78 15.57
N THR A 76 23.26 -2.96 15.73
CA THR A 76 23.42 -1.69 15.01
C THR A 76 23.66 -1.93 13.52
N LYS A 77 24.50 -2.90 13.16
CA LYS A 77 24.75 -3.28 11.76
C LYS A 77 23.47 -3.75 11.07
N SER A 78 22.69 -4.61 11.74
CA SER A 78 21.39 -5.09 11.26
C SER A 78 20.38 -3.96 11.11
N LEU A 79 20.39 -2.95 12.00
CA LEU A 79 19.55 -1.76 11.88
C LEU A 79 19.79 -1.02 10.55
N TYR A 80 21.07 -0.79 10.19
CA TYR A 80 21.39 -0.11 8.94
C TYR A 80 20.95 -0.92 7.72
N MET A 81 21.18 -2.24 7.72
CA MET A 81 20.74 -3.12 6.64
C MET A 81 19.20 -3.15 6.51
N PHE A 82 18.50 -3.20 7.64
CA PHE A 82 17.05 -3.08 7.70
C PHE A 82 16.59 -1.77 7.06
N LEU A 83 17.16 -0.62 7.44
CA LEU A 83 16.78 0.69 6.93
C LEU A 83 17.04 0.82 5.43
N ILE A 84 18.17 0.31 4.93
CA ILE A 84 18.52 0.34 3.50
C ILE A 84 17.50 -0.46 2.68
N PHE A 85 17.27 -1.73 3.03
CA PHE A 85 16.32 -2.57 2.29
C PHE A 85 14.87 -2.11 2.49
N HIS A 86 14.53 -1.55 3.65
CA HIS A 86 13.23 -0.94 3.87
C HIS A 86 13.03 0.29 2.97
N LEU A 87 14.04 1.14 2.84
CA LEU A 87 13.99 2.29 1.94
C LEU A 87 13.85 1.87 0.48
N MET A 88 14.64 0.89 0.03
CA MET A 88 14.57 0.36 -1.33
C MET A 88 13.16 -0.17 -1.64
N GLY A 89 12.63 -1.07 -0.81
CA GLY A 89 11.29 -1.61 -1.02
C GLY A 89 10.19 -0.54 -0.97
N GLY A 90 10.29 0.41 -0.04
CA GLY A 90 9.36 1.53 0.08
C GLY A 90 9.33 2.37 -1.20
N LEU A 91 10.50 2.78 -1.71
CA LEU A 91 10.62 3.52 -2.98
C LEU A 91 10.05 2.75 -4.18
N GLY A 92 10.16 1.42 -4.18
CA GLY A 92 9.55 0.58 -5.20
C GLY A 92 8.02 0.63 -5.21
N ILE A 93 7.40 0.80 -4.04
CA ILE A 93 5.95 1.03 -3.93
C ILE A 93 5.64 2.48 -4.32
N THR A 94 6.25 3.45 -3.65
CA THR A 94 5.88 4.87 -3.73
C THR A 94 6.28 5.50 -5.07
N ALA A 95 7.56 5.44 -5.44
CA ALA A 95 8.01 6.00 -6.72
C ALA A 95 7.54 5.11 -7.90
N GLY A 96 7.57 3.80 -7.74
CA GLY A 96 7.19 2.82 -8.76
C GLY A 96 5.68 2.61 -8.88
N SER A 97 5.18 1.56 -8.24
CA SER A 97 3.80 1.05 -8.46
C SER A 97 2.72 2.10 -8.27
N HIS A 98 2.91 3.04 -7.33
CA HIS A 98 2.00 4.12 -7.04
C HIS A 98 2.11 5.27 -8.04
N ARG A 99 3.15 6.10 -7.94
CA ARG A 99 3.22 7.36 -8.68
C ARG A 99 3.51 7.16 -10.17
N LEU A 100 4.37 6.21 -10.55
CA LEU A 100 4.70 5.93 -11.95
C LEU A 100 3.61 5.13 -12.64
N TRP A 101 3.31 3.92 -12.16
CA TRP A 101 2.45 3.00 -12.89
C TRP A 101 0.97 3.15 -12.59
N ALA A 102 0.54 3.35 -11.34
CA ALA A 102 -0.89 3.51 -11.06
C ALA A 102 -1.41 4.88 -11.53
N HIS A 103 -0.68 5.95 -11.20
CA HIS A 103 -1.12 7.33 -11.45
C HIS A 103 -0.58 7.97 -12.74
N ARG A 104 0.49 7.43 -13.32
CA ARG A 104 1.14 8.03 -14.50
C ARG A 104 1.43 9.50 -14.27
N SER A 105 2.00 9.81 -13.10
CA SER A 105 2.23 11.19 -12.63
C SER A 105 3.55 11.78 -13.13
N TYR A 106 4.48 10.92 -13.57
CA TYR A 106 5.71 11.27 -14.26
C TYR A 106 6.05 10.15 -15.28
N THR A 107 6.98 10.40 -16.20
CA THR A 107 7.48 9.38 -17.14
C THR A 107 8.91 8.98 -16.78
N ALA A 108 9.32 7.77 -17.18
CA ALA A 108 10.66 7.26 -16.87
C ALA A 108 11.23 6.38 -17.98
N LYS A 109 12.55 6.45 -18.14
CA LYS A 109 13.33 5.59 -19.05
C LYS A 109 13.45 4.17 -18.49
N THR A 110 13.76 3.22 -19.38
CA THR A 110 13.86 1.79 -19.05
C THR A 110 14.80 1.47 -17.88
N PRO A 111 16.00 2.06 -17.74
CA PRO A 111 16.90 1.74 -16.61
C PRO A 111 16.26 2.05 -15.26
N TYR A 112 15.62 3.22 -15.12
CA TYR A 112 14.90 3.58 -13.91
C TYR A 112 13.70 2.66 -13.66
N ARG A 113 12.92 2.33 -14.71
CA ARG A 113 11.80 1.40 -14.60
C ARG A 113 12.24 0.03 -14.10
N ILE A 114 13.36 -0.49 -14.57
CA ILE A 114 13.94 -1.76 -14.07
C ILE A 114 14.35 -1.62 -12.61
N LEU A 115 15.02 -0.52 -12.23
CA LEU A 115 15.43 -0.27 -10.86
C LEU A 115 14.23 -0.27 -9.90
N VAL A 116 13.20 0.54 -10.17
CA VAL A 116 12.04 0.62 -9.29
C VAL A 116 11.15 -0.63 -9.36
N MET A 117 11.25 -1.44 -10.43
CA MET A 117 10.63 -2.76 -10.50
C MET A 117 11.30 -3.77 -9.55
N LEU A 118 12.63 -3.78 -9.47
CA LEU A 118 13.37 -4.62 -8.52
C LEU A 118 13.07 -4.20 -7.09
N PHE A 119 13.04 -2.88 -6.83
CA PHE A 119 12.65 -2.32 -5.55
C PHE A 119 11.20 -2.70 -5.20
N ASN A 120 10.26 -2.60 -6.15
CA ASN A 120 8.88 -3.03 -5.93
C ASN A 120 8.79 -4.51 -5.57
N SER A 121 9.59 -5.33 -6.25
CA SER A 121 9.64 -6.77 -6.02
C SER A 121 10.18 -7.10 -4.62
N MET A 122 11.05 -6.27 -4.05
CA MET A 122 11.55 -6.38 -2.66
C MET A 122 10.47 -6.05 -1.61
N ALA A 123 9.49 -5.22 -1.97
CA ALA A 123 8.33 -4.96 -1.11
C ALA A 123 7.35 -6.13 -1.07
N PHE A 124 7.31 -6.96 -2.13
CA PHE A 124 6.51 -8.19 -2.24
C PHE A 124 5.02 -7.98 -1.89
N GLN A 125 4.39 -6.95 -2.48
CA GLN A 125 2.99 -6.56 -2.24
C GLN A 125 2.04 -6.82 -3.42
N GLY A 126 2.29 -7.87 -4.20
CA GLY A 126 1.69 -8.10 -5.51
C GLY A 126 2.54 -7.53 -6.66
N SER A 127 2.39 -8.10 -7.85
CA SER A 127 3.04 -7.59 -9.06
C SER A 127 2.57 -6.17 -9.35
N ILE A 128 3.41 -5.36 -9.99
CA ILE A 128 3.09 -3.98 -10.38
C ILE A 128 1.73 -3.90 -11.09
N PHE A 129 1.49 -4.82 -12.03
CA PHE A 129 0.23 -4.90 -12.76
C PHE A 129 -1.01 -5.01 -11.85
N HIS A 130 -0.99 -5.95 -10.91
CA HIS A 130 -2.11 -6.18 -10.00
C HIS A 130 -2.25 -5.05 -8.98
N TRP A 131 -1.13 -4.57 -8.44
CA TRP A 131 -1.10 -3.47 -7.47
C TRP A 131 -1.68 -2.20 -8.11
N SER A 132 -1.18 -1.80 -9.28
CA SER A 132 -1.65 -0.59 -9.96
C SER A 132 -3.10 -0.70 -10.40
N ARG A 133 -3.57 -1.88 -10.84
CA ARG A 133 -4.99 -2.09 -11.17
C ARG A 133 -5.88 -1.90 -9.93
N ASP A 134 -5.53 -2.54 -8.82
CA ASP A 134 -6.32 -2.46 -7.59
C ASP A 134 -6.30 -1.03 -7.02
N HIS A 135 -5.17 -0.33 -7.11
CA HIS A 135 -5.03 1.08 -6.70
C HIS A 135 -5.87 2.04 -7.56
N ARG A 136 -5.92 1.83 -8.88
CA ARG A 136 -6.82 2.58 -9.77
C ARG A 136 -8.29 2.37 -9.40
N LEU A 137 -8.66 1.15 -9.01
CA LEU A 137 -10.02 0.85 -8.55
C LEU A 137 -10.33 1.56 -7.23
N HIS A 138 -9.37 1.55 -6.29
CA HIS A 138 -9.47 2.26 -5.03
C HIS A 138 -9.74 3.76 -5.25
N HIS A 139 -8.95 4.47 -6.07
CA HIS A 139 -9.23 5.88 -6.34
C HIS A 139 -10.59 6.14 -7.00
N LYS A 140 -11.00 5.27 -7.94
CA LYS A 140 -12.26 5.45 -8.66
C LYS A 140 -13.48 5.30 -7.74
N PHE A 141 -13.37 4.46 -6.72
CA PHE A 141 -14.50 4.08 -5.88
C PHE A 141 -14.19 4.17 -4.38
N SER A 142 -13.29 5.06 -3.99
CA SER A 142 -12.71 5.13 -2.64
C SER A 142 -13.80 5.06 -1.57
N ASP A 143 -13.57 4.18 -0.61
CA ASP A 143 -14.44 3.98 0.55
C ASP A 143 -15.87 3.53 0.23
N THR A 144 -16.18 3.12 -1.00
CA THR A 144 -17.45 2.44 -1.32
C THR A 144 -17.34 0.93 -1.11
N ASP A 145 -18.42 0.18 -1.36
CA ASP A 145 -18.40 -1.29 -1.26
C ASP A 145 -17.52 -1.98 -2.32
N ILE A 146 -17.25 -1.29 -3.43
CA ILE A 146 -16.44 -1.76 -4.57
C ILE A 146 -14.98 -1.29 -4.52
N ASP A 147 -14.57 -0.62 -3.43
CA ASP A 147 -13.17 -0.37 -3.11
C ASP A 147 -12.52 -1.65 -2.53
N PRO A 148 -11.35 -2.09 -3.07
CA PRO A 148 -10.58 -3.21 -2.54
C PRO A 148 -10.31 -3.17 -1.04
N HIS A 149 -10.04 -2.00 -0.46
CA HIS A 149 -9.65 -1.84 0.94
C HIS A 149 -10.42 -0.71 1.63
N SER A 150 -11.71 -0.61 1.30
CA SER A 150 -12.66 0.37 1.83
C SER A 150 -12.58 0.55 3.36
N MET A 151 -12.36 1.79 3.81
CA MET A 151 -12.43 2.11 5.23
C MET A 151 -13.83 1.94 5.82
N ASN A 152 -14.88 2.03 5.00
CA ASN A 152 -16.27 1.81 5.46
C ASN A 152 -16.53 0.37 5.93
N LYS A 153 -15.68 -0.59 5.55
CA LYS A 153 -15.70 -1.98 6.07
C LYS A 153 -14.94 -2.14 7.40
N GLY A 154 -14.37 -1.06 7.93
CA GLY A 154 -13.69 -1.00 9.22
C GLY A 154 -12.17 -1.05 9.12
N PHE A 155 -11.51 -0.56 10.17
CA PHE A 155 -10.05 -0.40 10.23
C PHE A 155 -9.29 -1.70 9.92
N PHE A 156 -9.68 -2.82 10.55
CA PHE A 156 -9.02 -4.10 10.32
C PHE A 156 -9.14 -4.56 8.86
N PHE A 157 -10.30 -4.35 8.23
CA PHE A 157 -10.52 -4.68 6.83
C PHE A 157 -9.60 -3.86 5.93
N ALA A 158 -9.58 -2.54 6.10
CA ALA A 158 -8.74 -1.63 5.32
C ALA A 158 -7.23 -1.87 5.53
N HIS A 159 -6.83 -2.27 6.75
CA HIS A 159 -5.44 -2.54 7.08
C HIS A 159 -4.94 -3.87 6.48
N VAL A 160 -5.61 -4.99 6.78
CA VAL A 160 -5.13 -6.32 6.34
C VAL A 160 -6.25 -7.25 5.89
N GLY A 161 -7.47 -7.09 6.41
CA GLY A 161 -8.57 -8.04 6.18
C GLY A 161 -8.93 -8.21 4.70
N TRP A 162 -8.79 -7.17 3.88
CA TRP A 162 -9.04 -7.24 2.44
C TRP A 162 -8.12 -8.24 1.68
N LEU A 163 -6.92 -8.50 2.21
CA LEU A 163 -5.99 -9.49 1.66
C LEU A 163 -6.40 -10.91 2.02
N LEU A 164 -7.07 -11.09 3.16
CA LEU A 164 -7.44 -12.39 3.72
C LEU A 164 -8.71 -12.98 3.09
N VAL A 165 -9.47 -12.18 2.33
CA VAL A 165 -10.76 -12.58 1.76
C VAL A 165 -10.77 -12.50 0.25
N LYS A 166 -11.61 -13.31 -0.40
CA LYS A 166 -11.86 -13.21 -1.84
C LYS A 166 -12.57 -11.90 -2.16
N LYS A 167 -12.17 -11.28 -3.27
CA LYS A 167 -12.82 -10.08 -3.81
C LYS A 167 -14.25 -10.42 -4.24
N SER A 168 -15.20 -9.52 -4.00
CA SER A 168 -16.59 -9.71 -4.42
C SER A 168 -16.70 -9.77 -5.95
N PRO A 169 -17.74 -10.43 -6.50
CA PRO A 169 -17.99 -10.45 -7.94
C PRO A 169 -18.13 -9.06 -8.55
N GLU A 170 -18.80 -8.13 -7.85
CA GLU A 170 -18.97 -6.74 -8.33
C GLU A 170 -17.63 -6.03 -8.47
N LEU A 171 -16.75 -6.16 -7.46
CA LEU A 171 -15.42 -5.56 -7.50
C LEU A 171 -14.58 -6.11 -8.65
N LYS A 172 -14.64 -7.43 -8.90
CA LYS A 172 -13.95 -8.05 -10.05
C LYS A 172 -14.46 -7.47 -11.38
N LYS A 173 -15.79 -7.38 -11.54
CA LYS A 173 -16.44 -6.83 -12.73
C LYS A 173 -16.07 -5.38 -12.99
N GLU A 174 -16.01 -4.54 -11.96
CA GLU A 174 -15.57 -3.14 -12.11
C GLU A 174 -14.07 -3.04 -12.42
N GLY A 175 -13.25 -3.93 -11.87
CA GLY A 175 -11.83 -4.03 -12.19
C GLY A 175 -11.54 -4.39 -13.65
N GLU A 176 -12.40 -5.19 -14.30
CA GLU A 176 -12.29 -5.55 -15.72
C GLU A 176 -12.58 -4.36 -16.66
N LYS A 177 -13.33 -3.37 -16.20
CA LYS A 177 -13.65 -2.15 -16.97
C LYS A 177 -12.55 -1.10 -16.92
N LEU A 178 -11.52 -1.27 -16.09
CA LEU A 178 -10.42 -0.31 -15.98
C LEU A 178 -9.56 -0.32 -17.25
N ASN A 179 -9.22 0.87 -17.75
CA ASN A 179 -8.18 0.97 -18.75
C ASN A 179 -6.82 0.65 -18.10
N ILE A 180 -6.24 -0.48 -18.54
CA ILE A 180 -4.95 -1.03 -18.09
C ILE A 180 -4.04 -1.37 -19.28
N GLN A 181 -4.34 -0.83 -20.46
CA GLN A 181 -3.57 -1.13 -21.67
C GLN A 181 -2.12 -0.67 -21.54
N ASP A 182 -1.91 0.48 -20.91
CA ASP A 182 -0.60 1.02 -20.59
C ASP A 182 0.27 0.07 -19.73
N LEU A 183 -0.35 -0.68 -18.80
CA LEU A 183 0.35 -1.70 -18.00
C LEU A 183 0.67 -2.96 -18.80
N LYS A 184 -0.16 -3.29 -19.81
CA LYS A 184 0.07 -4.44 -20.71
C LYS A 184 1.16 -4.14 -21.73
N ASP A 185 1.22 -2.90 -22.20
CA ASP A 185 2.20 -2.45 -23.19
C ASP A 185 3.58 -2.18 -22.58
N ASP A 186 3.68 -2.09 -21.24
CA ASP A 186 4.93 -1.94 -20.52
C ASP A 186 5.66 -3.30 -20.39
N PRO A 187 6.78 -3.53 -21.12
CA PRO A 187 7.49 -4.82 -21.06
C PRO A 187 8.14 -5.10 -19.70
N VAL A 188 8.50 -4.06 -18.93
CA VAL A 188 9.10 -4.21 -17.59
C VAL A 188 8.03 -4.71 -16.61
N VAL A 189 6.83 -4.14 -16.68
CA VAL A 189 5.67 -4.57 -15.86
C VAL A 189 5.28 -6.00 -16.20
N MET A 190 5.20 -6.35 -17.49
CA MET A 190 4.79 -7.68 -17.92
C MET A 190 5.87 -8.74 -17.64
N PHE A 191 7.15 -8.39 -17.74
CA PHE A 191 8.25 -9.25 -17.30
C PHE A 191 8.15 -9.54 -15.80
N GLN A 192 7.98 -8.50 -14.97
CA GLN A 192 7.83 -8.69 -13.52
C GLN A 192 6.58 -9.50 -13.18
N LYS A 193 5.45 -9.25 -13.84
CA LYS A 193 4.22 -10.04 -13.64
C LYS A 193 4.43 -11.52 -13.96
N LYS A 194 5.13 -11.84 -15.05
CA LYS A 194 5.41 -13.23 -15.47
C LYS A 194 6.32 -13.96 -14.49
N HIS A 195 7.33 -13.26 -13.95
CA HIS A 195 8.35 -13.84 -13.09
C HIS A 195 8.21 -13.43 -11.61
N TYR A 196 7.02 -12.97 -11.22
CA TYR A 196 6.80 -12.22 -9.98
C TYR A 196 7.32 -12.96 -8.74
N PHE A 197 6.85 -14.19 -8.52
CA PHE A 197 7.22 -14.95 -7.34
C PHE A 197 8.71 -15.27 -7.29
N LEU A 198 9.34 -15.58 -8.44
CA LEU A 198 10.78 -15.85 -8.48
C LEU A 198 11.58 -14.60 -8.13
N ILE A 199 11.31 -13.48 -8.82
CA ILE A 199 12.04 -12.23 -8.59
C ILE A 199 11.81 -11.75 -7.15
N SER A 200 10.55 -11.66 -6.70
CA SER A 200 10.22 -11.20 -5.35
C SER A 200 10.83 -12.07 -4.27
N THR A 201 10.78 -13.40 -4.37
CA THR A 201 11.44 -14.27 -3.38
C THR A 201 12.95 -14.02 -3.32
N LEU A 202 13.60 -13.87 -4.48
CA LEU A 202 15.02 -13.59 -4.54
C LEU A 202 15.36 -12.22 -3.92
N VAL A 203 14.70 -11.14 -4.33
CA VAL A 203 15.06 -9.78 -3.89
C VAL A 203 14.51 -9.41 -2.51
N CYS A 204 13.42 -10.03 -2.05
CA CYS A 204 12.80 -9.75 -0.76
C CYS A 204 13.47 -10.52 0.38
N PHE A 205 13.94 -11.75 0.11
CA PHE A 205 14.45 -12.65 1.14
C PHE A 205 15.88 -13.12 0.87
N VAL A 206 16.14 -13.76 -0.28
CA VAL A 206 17.43 -14.43 -0.52
C VAL A 206 18.59 -13.45 -0.60
N ILE A 207 18.51 -12.46 -1.49
CA ILE A 207 19.57 -11.48 -1.73
C ILE A 207 19.84 -10.65 -0.46
N PRO A 208 18.83 -10.06 0.24
CA PRO A 208 19.07 -9.37 1.50
C PRO A 208 19.76 -10.26 2.54
N THR A 209 19.32 -11.51 2.69
CA THR A 209 19.92 -12.48 3.63
C THR A 209 21.38 -12.75 3.31
N VAL A 210 21.69 -13.01 2.04
CA VAL A 210 23.05 -13.27 1.56
C VAL A 210 23.94 -12.04 1.76
N ILE A 211 23.46 -10.86 1.37
CA ILE A 211 24.22 -9.62 1.56
C ILE A 211 24.54 -9.43 3.04
N MET A 212 23.55 -9.51 3.93
CA MET A 212 23.78 -9.37 5.37
C MET A 212 24.77 -10.40 5.91
N GLN A 213 24.70 -11.66 5.46
CA GLN A 213 25.66 -12.68 5.90
C GLN A 213 27.11 -12.31 5.59
N TYR A 214 27.38 -11.74 4.41
CA TYR A 214 28.73 -11.39 3.99
C TYR A 214 29.18 -10.00 4.41
N THR A 215 28.28 -9.10 4.79
CA THR A 215 28.63 -7.73 5.22
C THR A 215 28.62 -7.53 6.73
N ILE A 216 27.71 -8.21 7.45
CA ILE A 216 27.51 -8.00 8.89
C ILE A 216 27.65 -9.28 9.73
N GLY A 217 27.62 -10.48 9.14
CA GLY A 217 27.71 -11.74 9.86
C GLY A 217 26.37 -12.16 10.50
N GLY A 218 26.38 -12.70 11.71
CA GLY A 218 25.18 -13.07 12.48
C GLY A 218 24.53 -14.42 12.13
N GLY A 219 24.84 -15.01 10.98
CA GLY A 219 24.35 -16.32 10.56
C GLY A 219 23.12 -16.26 9.64
N PHE A 220 23.01 -17.22 8.72
CA PHE A 220 21.98 -17.23 7.68
C PHE A 220 20.54 -17.23 8.23
N ILE A 221 20.29 -17.98 9.31
CA ILE A 221 18.94 -18.04 9.93
C ILE A 221 18.56 -16.67 10.50
N TYR A 222 19.46 -16.03 11.24
CA TYR A 222 19.24 -14.70 11.79
C TYR A 222 18.95 -13.67 10.69
N ASN A 223 19.77 -13.65 9.64
CA ASN A 223 19.62 -12.73 8.51
C ASN A 223 18.34 -12.98 7.70
N PHE A 224 17.91 -14.24 7.57
CA PHE A 224 16.63 -14.59 6.97
C PHE A 224 15.45 -14.09 7.81
N LEU A 225 15.51 -14.27 9.13
CA LEU A 225 14.48 -13.75 10.04
C LEU A 225 14.43 -12.22 10.03
N MET A 226 15.58 -11.53 9.94
CA MET A 226 15.63 -10.08 9.73
C MET A 226 14.98 -9.65 8.41
N SER A 227 15.15 -10.42 7.33
CA SER A 227 14.49 -10.16 6.06
C SER A 227 12.97 -10.35 6.15
N CYS A 228 12.50 -11.34 6.92
CA CYS A 228 11.08 -11.54 7.23
C CYS A 228 10.51 -10.40 8.06
N PHE A 229 11.23 -9.96 9.10
CA PHE A 229 10.84 -8.82 9.92
C PHE A 229 10.70 -7.54 9.07
N ARG A 230 11.70 -7.24 8.24
CA ARG A 230 11.67 -6.11 7.31
C ARG A 230 10.49 -6.17 6.34
N TYR A 231 10.18 -7.37 5.81
CA TYR A 231 9.04 -7.57 4.93
C TYR A 231 7.72 -7.23 5.64
N VAL A 232 7.46 -7.82 6.82
CA VAL A 232 6.22 -7.58 7.57
C VAL A 232 6.11 -6.12 8.03
N PHE A 233 7.21 -5.52 8.49
CA PHE A 233 7.22 -4.11 8.86
C PHE A 233 6.86 -3.21 7.66
N MET A 234 7.39 -3.50 6.47
CA MET A 234 7.02 -2.81 5.23
C MET A 234 5.53 -2.94 4.91
N LEU A 235 4.96 -4.14 5.06
CA LEU A 235 3.53 -4.36 4.83
C LEU A 235 2.70 -3.43 5.72
N HIS A 236 2.97 -3.39 7.03
CA HIS A 236 2.25 -2.52 7.95
C HIS A 236 2.45 -1.04 7.65
N THR A 237 3.65 -0.61 7.28
CA THR A 237 3.91 0.77 6.82
C THR A 237 2.99 1.14 5.64
N THR A 238 2.87 0.27 4.62
CA THR A 238 1.99 0.53 3.48
C THR A 238 0.52 0.45 3.87
N TRP A 239 0.12 -0.52 4.67
CA TRP A 239 -1.26 -0.70 5.11
C TRP A 239 -1.78 0.42 6.01
N CYS A 240 -0.88 1.13 6.71
CA CYS A 240 -1.22 2.36 7.41
C CYS A 240 -1.71 3.46 6.47
N VAL A 241 -1.30 3.49 5.19
CA VAL A 241 -1.85 4.44 4.22
C VAL A 241 -3.34 4.14 3.99
N ASN A 242 -3.69 2.87 3.78
CA ASN A 242 -5.09 2.47 3.59
C ASN A 242 -5.92 2.65 4.85
N SER A 243 -5.33 2.42 6.04
CA SER A 243 -6.07 2.40 7.30
C SER A 243 -5.98 3.69 8.10
N VAL A 244 -4.77 4.12 8.47
CA VAL A 244 -4.55 5.30 9.31
C VAL A 244 -4.89 6.57 8.52
N CYS A 245 -4.45 6.69 7.26
CA CYS A 245 -4.75 7.87 6.44
C CYS A 245 -6.19 7.92 5.91
N HIS A 246 -7.05 6.96 6.19
CA HIS A 246 -8.50 7.09 5.91
C HIS A 246 -9.32 7.36 7.18
N MET A 247 -8.69 7.33 8.36
CA MET A 247 -9.40 7.45 9.65
C MET A 247 -8.86 8.59 10.53
N PHE A 248 -7.55 8.82 10.55
CA PHE A 248 -6.89 9.71 11.51
C PHE A 248 -6.05 10.77 10.81
N GLY A 249 -6.41 12.05 11.00
CA GLY A 249 -5.69 13.20 10.46
C GLY A 249 -6.61 14.35 10.09
N SER A 250 -6.09 15.34 9.36
CA SER A 250 -6.84 16.50 8.88
C SER A 250 -7.26 16.34 7.41
N ARG A 251 -8.25 17.13 6.95
CA ARG A 251 -8.73 17.12 5.57
C ARG A 251 -8.79 18.52 4.96
N PRO A 252 -7.65 19.21 4.80
CA PRO A 252 -7.63 20.62 4.44
C PRO A 252 -8.00 20.90 2.97
N TYR A 253 -7.97 19.89 2.09
CA TYR A 253 -8.22 20.07 0.64
C TYR A 253 -9.62 19.62 0.23
N ASN A 254 -10.08 18.48 0.76
CA ASN A 254 -11.43 17.99 0.52
C ASN A 254 -12.00 17.32 1.78
N GLU A 255 -12.91 18.01 2.46
CA GLU A 255 -13.56 17.52 3.69
C GLU A 255 -14.64 16.46 3.44
N SER A 256 -15.06 16.27 2.17
CA SER A 256 -16.15 15.36 1.80
C SER A 256 -15.72 13.91 1.60
N ILE A 257 -14.43 13.64 1.50
CA ILE A 257 -13.82 12.31 1.35
C ILE A 257 -13.20 11.84 2.67
N LEU A 258 -12.94 10.53 2.84
CA LEU A 258 -12.31 10.00 4.06
C LEU A 258 -10.79 10.20 4.18
N PRO A 259 -9.98 10.17 3.10
CA PRO A 259 -8.54 10.38 3.15
C PRO A 259 -8.12 11.61 3.95
N THR A 260 -7.06 11.49 4.75
CA THR A 260 -6.54 12.49 5.68
C THR A 260 -5.05 12.75 5.46
N GLU A 261 -4.60 13.93 5.84
CA GLU A 261 -3.18 14.25 6.02
C GLU A 261 -2.71 13.69 7.37
N ASN A 262 -1.64 12.88 7.34
CA ASN A 262 -1.05 12.26 8.52
C ASN A 262 0.49 12.30 8.48
N LEU A 263 1.09 13.12 9.35
CA LEU A 263 2.54 13.30 9.42
C LEU A 263 3.28 12.01 9.78
N PHE A 264 2.76 11.23 10.74
CA PHE A 264 3.38 9.97 11.17
C PHE A 264 3.48 8.99 10.00
N VAL A 265 2.37 8.78 9.28
CA VAL A 265 2.37 7.91 8.09
C VAL A 265 3.29 8.47 7.01
N SER A 266 3.37 9.80 6.85
CA SER A 266 4.28 10.41 5.88
C SER A 266 5.75 10.12 6.17
N ILE A 267 6.16 10.08 7.44
CA ILE A 267 7.52 9.72 7.84
C ILE A 267 7.82 8.26 7.52
N ILE A 268 6.95 7.34 7.95
CA ILE A 268 7.22 5.90 7.80
C ILE A 268 7.02 5.41 6.37
N ALA A 269 6.07 5.98 5.63
CA ALA A 269 5.73 5.63 4.25
C ALA A 269 6.33 6.60 3.23
N LEU A 270 7.46 7.23 3.55
CA LEU A 270 8.30 7.97 2.59
C LEU A 270 7.58 9.11 1.83
N GLY A 271 6.57 9.72 2.43
CA GLY A 271 5.78 10.82 1.85
C GLY A 271 4.32 10.49 1.53
N GLU A 272 3.86 9.25 1.68
CA GLU A 272 2.49 8.84 1.30
C GLU A 272 1.40 9.20 2.32
N GLY A 273 1.77 9.85 3.43
CA GLY A 273 0.82 10.27 4.45
C GLY A 273 0.00 11.52 4.11
N TRP A 274 0.34 12.23 3.03
CA TRP A 274 -0.39 13.41 2.56
C TRP A 274 -1.58 13.00 1.69
N HIS A 275 -2.47 12.19 2.28
CA HIS A 275 -3.43 11.38 1.55
C HIS A 275 -4.69 12.15 1.12
N ASN A 276 -5.07 13.20 1.85
CA ASN A 276 -6.18 14.07 1.44
C ASN A 276 -5.82 14.84 0.17
N TRP A 277 -4.59 15.37 0.10
CA TRP A 277 -4.06 15.98 -1.13
C TRP A 277 -4.02 14.97 -2.26
N HIS A 278 -3.46 13.78 -1.98
CA HIS A 278 -3.28 12.76 -2.99
C HIS A 278 -4.60 12.32 -3.64
N HIS A 279 -5.66 12.13 -2.85
CA HIS A 279 -6.97 11.76 -3.40
C HIS A 279 -7.65 12.89 -4.17
N GLU A 280 -7.42 14.15 -3.79
CA GLU A 280 -7.91 15.32 -4.54
C GLU A 280 -7.11 15.54 -5.84
N TYR A 281 -5.79 15.33 -5.81
CA TYR A 281 -4.87 15.57 -6.92
C TYR A 281 -4.04 14.31 -7.27
N PRO A 282 -4.66 13.22 -7.72
CA PRO A 282 -4.01 11.91 -7.86
C PRO A 282 -2.89 11.86 -8.90
N ARG A 283 -2.86 12.81 -9.85
CA ARG A 283 -1.80 12.90 -10.87
C ARG A 283 -0.63 13.78 -10.47
N ASP A 284 -0.63 14.39 -9.28
CA ASP A 284 0.55 15.10 -8.78
C ASP A 284 1.63 14.09 -8.40
N TRP A 285 2.77 14.11 -9.11
CA TRP A 285 3.89 13.20 -8.85
C TRP A 285 4.51 13.36 -7.47
N ARG A 286 4.18 14.44 -6.76
CA ARG A 286 4.61 14.62 -5.38
C ARG A 286 3.71 13.89 -4.40
N ALA A 287 2.45 13.62 -4.75
CA ALA A 287 1.43 13.15 -3.82
C ALA A 287 1.31 14.03 -2.54
N ALA A 288 1.67 15.31 -2.63
CA ALA A 288 1.65 16.26 -1.52
C ALA A 288 1.60 17.70 -2.04
N GLU A 289 1.10 18.61 -1.21
CA GLU A 289 1.14 20.04 -1.49
C GLU A 289 2.58 20.58 -1.38
N ASN A 290 3.10 21.10 -2.51
CA ASN A 290 4.39 21.78 -2.64
C ASN A 290 5.65 20.90 -2.36
N LYS A 291 6.81 21.27 -2.93
CA LYS A 291 8.04 20.46 -2.90
C LYS A 291 8.84 20.56 -1.60
N TRP A 292 8.65 21.62 -0.81
CA TRP A 292 9.65 22.05 0.18
C TRP A 292 9.13 22.14 1.64
N THR A 293 7.83 22.04 1.85
CA THR A 293 7.21 22.23 3.17
C THR A 293 6.72 20.93 3.80
N LYS A 294 6.79 19.81 3.08
CA LYS A 294 6.22 18.52 3.48
C LYS A 294 7.29 17.44 3.45
N ILE A 295 7.34 16.60 4.50
CA ILE A 295 8.20 15.42 4.55
C ILE A 295 7.82 14.49 3.39
N ASN A 296 8.71 14.33 2.41
CA ASN A 296 8.40 13.56 1.21
C ASN A 296 9.66 13.06 0.51
N PHE A 297 10.23 11.98 1.05
CA PHE A 297 11.47 11.40 0.55
C PHE A 297 11.34 10.90 -0.90
N THR A 298 10.18 10.31 -1.24
CA THR A 298 9.90 9.80 -2.60
C THR A 298 9.99 10.89 -3.65
N SER A 299 9.49 12.10 -3.36
CA SER A 299 9.61 13.24 -4.28
C SER A 299 11.06 13.65 -4.52
N GLY A 300 11.90 13.63 -3.48
CA GLY A 300 13.34 13.87 -3.60
C GLY A 300 14.02 12.82 -4.49
N PHE A 301 13.70 11.55 -4.28
CA PHE A 301 14.21 10.44 -5.09
C PHE A 301 13.85 10.59 -6.58
N ILE A 302 12.59 10.91 -6.90
CA ILE A 302 12.15 11.15 -8.28
C ILE A 302 12.90 12.34 -8.88
N LYS A 303 13.09 13.44 -8.13
CA LYS A 303 13.84 14.61 -8.59
C LYS A 303 15.30 14.33 -8.86
N PHE A 304 15.94 13.51 -8.04
CA PHE A 304 17.32 13.08 -8.28
C PHE A 304 17.44 12.35 -9.62
N PHE A 305 16.53 11.42 -9.93
CA PHE A 305 16.54 10.71 -11.21
C PHE A 305 16.08 11.56 -12.40
N GLU A 306 15.25 12.58 -12.18
CA GLU A 306 14.98 13.60 -13.20
C GLU A 306 16.24 14.42 -13.52
N PHE A 307 17.01 14.83 -12.52
CA PHE A 307 18.29 15.50 -12.72
C PHE A 307 19.28 14.64 -13.51
N LEU A 308 19.29 13.32 -13.28
CA LEU A 308 20.07 12.35 -14.08
C LEU A 308 19.46 12.07 -15.47
N GLY A 309 18.38 12.74 -15.85
CA GLY A 309 17.70 12.57 -17.14
C GLY A 309 17.03 11.21 -17.31
N GLN A 310 16.69 10.51 -16.22
CA GLN A 310 15.99 9.22 -16.23
C GLN A 310 14.48 9.33 -16.06
N CYS A 311 14.00 10.43 -15.46
CA CYS A 311 12.59 10.74 -15.25
C CYS A 311 12.23 12.10 -15.86
N ASP A 312 10.94 12.32 -16.14
CA ASP A 312 10.39 13.64 -16.50
C ASP A 312 9.08 13.88 -15.74
N THR A 313 9.08 14.91 -14.90
CA THR A 313 7.94 15.33 -14.07
C THR A 313 7.14 16.49 -14.65
N ASN A 314 7.57 17.07 -15.79
CA ASN A 314 6.91 18.20 -16.45
C ASN A 314 6.01 17.77 -17.62
N GLY A 315 6.26 16.59 -18.19
CA GLY A 315 5.55 16.08 -19.37
C GLY A 315 4.07 15.75 -19.19
N ILE A 316 3.54 15.73 -17.97
CA ILE A 316 2.13 15.39 -17.69
C ILE A 316 1.37 16.66 -17.29
N LYS A 317 0.60 17.20 -18.25
CA LYS A 317 -0.25 18.38 -18.04
C LYS A 317 -1.27 18.09 -16.95
N LYS A 318 -1.39 19.00 -15.98
CA LYS A 318 -2.33 18.95 -14.84
C LYS A 318 -3.83 18.86 -15.19
N ASN A 319 -4.21 18.96 -16.48
CA ASN A 319 -5.57 19.32 -16.89
C ASN A 319 -6.33 18.21 -17.64
N GLU A 320 -5.88 16.95 -17.59
CA GLU A 320 -6.72 15.83 -18.04
C GLU A 320 -7.38 15.14 -16.84
N SER A 321 -8.23 15.86 -16.12
CA SER A 321 -9.07 15.32 -15.04
C SER A 321 -10.28 14.59 -15.60
#